data_AF-A0AAD8ELS7-F1
#
_entry.id   AF-A0AAD8ELS7-F1
#
_cell.length_a   1.000
_cell.length_b   1.000
_cell.length_c   1.000
_cell.angle_alpha   90.00
_cell.angle_beta   90.00
_cell.angle_gamma   90.00
#
_symmetry.space_group_name_H-M   'P 1'
#
loop_
_entity.id
_entity.type
_entity.pdbx_description
1 polymer ?
#
loop_
_entity_poly.entity_id
_entity_poly.type
_entity_poly.pdbx_seq_one_letter_code
_entity_poly.pdbx_strand_id
1 'polypeptide(L)' 'MSLDLINTEYFIREIRTCPAIWDIKIDDYSNKVVKTNAWQEIITKFVPDFNEKSNWTKKQNW' A
#
# COMPACT_ATOMS: atom_id res chain seq x y z
N MET A 1 -15.65 -5.54 15.97
CA MET A 1 -15.50 -4.83 14.70
C MET A 1 -15.51 -5.88 13.60
N SER A 2 -16.62 -5.97 12.87
CA SER A 2 -16.69 -6.78 11.66
C SER A 2 -15.66 -6.22 10.68
N LEU A 3 -14.82 -7.08 10.08
CA LEU A 3 -14.13 -6.78 8.84
C LEU A 3 -15.22 -6.61 7.78
N ASP A 4 -15.91 -5.46 7.80
CA ASP A 4 -16.92 -5.15 6.80
C ASP A 4 -16.22 -5.27 5.45
N LEU A 5 -16.65 -6.30 4.72
CA LEU A 5 -16.00 -6.94 3.59
C LEU A 5 -15.19 -5.94 2.77
N ILE A 6 -13.86 -6.01 2.83
CA ILE A 6 -13.02 -5.25 1.90
C ILE A 6 -13.52 -5.58 0.50
N ASN A 7 -14.05 -4.57 -0.18
CA ASN A 7 -14.53 -4.73 -1.55
C ASN A 7 -13.31 -5.06 -2.41
N THR A 8 -13.14 -6.36 -2.69
CA THR A 8 -11.94 -6.88 -3.33
C THR A 8 -11.81 -6.35 -4.76
N GLU A 9 -12.94 -6.14 -5.45
CA GLU A 9 -12.95 -5.52 -6.78
C GLU A 9 -12.48 -4.07 -6.74
N TYR A 10 -12.92 -3.31 -5.74
CA TYR A 10 -12.44 -1.94 -5.53
C TYR A 10 -10.95 -1.93 -5.18
N PHE A 11 -10.49 -2.85 -4.33
CA PHE A 11 -9.07 -2.98 -3.99
C PHE A 11 -8.20 -3.32 -5.21
N ILE A 12 -8.60 -4.30 -6.02
CA ILE A 12 -7.89 -4.68 -7.24
C ILE A 12 -7.84 -3.50 -8.23
N ARG A 13 -8.94 -2.74 -8.36
CA ARG A 13 -8.97 -1.53 -9.20
C ARG A 13 -7.95 -0.50 -8.75
N GLU A 14 -7.88 -0.21 -7.47
CA GLU A 14 -6.91 0.74 -6.92
C GLU A 14 -5.47 0.25 -7.15
N ILE A 15 -5.17 -1.03 -6.91
CA ILE A 15 -3.84 -1.60 -7.20
C ILE A 15 -3.46 -1.42 -8.68
N ARG A 16 -4.40 -1.62 -9.62
CA ARG A 16 -4.14 -1.44 -11.05
C ARG A 16 -3.75 -0.01 -11.43
N THR A 17 -4.17 1.00 -10.66
CA THR A 17 -3.77 2.40 -10.90
C THR A 17 -2.32 2.72 -10.51
N CYS A 18 -1.66 1.84 -9.75
CA CYS A 18 -0.30 2.03 -9.27
C CYS A 18 0.65 1.00 -9.91
N PRO A 19 1.15 1.22 -11.15
CA PRO A 19 1.96 0.24 -11.86
C PRO A 19 3.29 -0.07 -11.15
N ALA A 20 3.81 0.84 -10.32
CA ALA A 20 4.97 0.58 -9.47
C ALA A 20 4.77 -0.60 -8.50
N ILE A 21 3.52 -0.99 -8.22
CA ILE A 21 3.21 -2.14 -7.37
C ILE A 21 3.27 -3.45 -8.17
N TRP A 22 2.72 -3.50 -9.38
CA TRP A 22 2.39 -4.76 -10.07
C TRP A 22 3.02 -4.94 -11.46
N ASP A 23 3.43 -3.87 -12.13
CA ASP A 23 3.96 -3.93 -13.49
C ASP A 23 5.48 -4.08 -13.49
N ILE A 24 5.97 -5.31 -13.66
CA ILE A 24 7.41 -5.61 -13.63
C ILE A 24 8.19 -4.94 -14.75
N LYS A 25 7.51 -4.45 -15.79
CA LYS A 25 8.13 -3.91 -17.00
C LYS A 25 8.52 -2.44 -16.87
N ILE A 26 8.05 -1.74 -15.85
CA ILE A 26 8.42 -0.33 -15.62
C ILE A 26 9.56 -0.22 -14.60
N ASP A 27 10.39 0.79 -14.77
CA ASP A 27 11.57 1.01 -13.91
C ASP A 27 11.17 1.19 -12.42
N ASP A 28 10.05 1.86 -12.18
CA ASP A 28 9.54 2.13 -10.83
C ASP A 28 9.16 0.87 -10.05
N TYR A 29 8.92 -0.27 -10.71
CA TYR A 29 8.65 -1.53 -10.02
C TYR A 29 9.84 -2.01 -9.18
N SER A 30 11.07 -1.74 -9.66
CA SER A 30 12.29 -2.07 -8.92
C SER A 30 12.65 -1.01 -7.88
N ASN A 31 11.99 0.15 -7.92
CA ASN A 31 12.23 1.24 -6.98
C ASN A 31 11.48 1.00 -5.66
N LYS A 32 12.22 0.57 -4.64
CA LYS A 32 11.67 0.29 -3.30
C LYS A 32 10.98 1.48 -2.66
N VAL A 33 11.48 2.70 -2.89
CA VAL A 33 10.90 3.92 -2.31
C VAL A 33 9.56 4.21 -2.95
N VAL A 34 9.49 4.21 -4.29
CA VAL A 34 8.24 4.45 -5.03
C VAL A 34 7.21 3.38 -4.70
N LYS A 35 7.61 2.10 -4.66
CA LYS A 35 6.73 0.99 -4.29
C LYS A 35 6.19 1.13 -2.86
N THR A 36 7.02 1.54 -1.90
CA THR A 36 6.60 1.76 -0.51
C THR A 36 5.58 2.90 -0.42
N ASN A 37 5.86 4.02 -1.08
CA ASN A 37 4.95 5.17 -1.10
C ASN A 37 3.61 4.82 -1.75
N ALA A 38 3.63 4.08 -2.86
CA ALA A 38 2.42 3.61 -3.53
C ALA A 38 1.58 2.69 -2.61
N TRP A 39 2.20 1.76 -1.90
CA TRP A 39 1.49 0.92 -0.92
C TRP A 39 0.88 1.73 0.23
N GLN A 40 1.61 2.72 0.77
CA GLN A 40 1.09 3.58 1.83
C GLN A 40 -0.14 4.38 1.35
N GLU A 41 -0.09 4.92 0.13
CA GLU A 41 -1.23 5.64 -0.46
C GLU A 41 -2.45 4.73 -0.61
N ILE A 42 -2.27 3.52 -1.16
CA ILE A 42 -3.36 2.56 -1.29
C ILE A 42 -3.93 2.20 0.08
N ILE A 43 -3.10 1.76 1.03
CA ILE A 43 -3.57 1.27 2.34
C ILE A 43 -4.32 2.36 3.11
N THR A 44 -3.89 3.62 3.04
CA THR A 44 -4.57 4.75 3.71
C THR A 44 -6.02 4.93 3.23
N LYS A 45 -6.35 4.53 1.98
CA LYS A 45 -7.72 4.57 1.46
C LYS A 45 -8.64 3.49 2.06
N PHE A 46 -8.08 2.35 2.46
CA PHE A 46 -8.84 1.19 2.97
C PHE A 46 -8.77 1.06 4.50
N VAL A 47 -7.76 1.65 5.12
CA VAL A 47 -7.52 1.61 6.56
C VAL A 47 -7.25 3.05 7.01
N PRO A 48 -8.30 3.82 7.35
CA PRO A 48 -8.16 5.24 7.73
C PRO A 48 -7.20 5.44 8.92
N ASP A 49 -7.19 4.52 9.88
CA ASP A 49 -6.34 4.57 11.07
C ASP A 49 -4.91 4.03 10.84
N PHE A 50 -4.54 3.74 9.59
CA PHE A 50 -3.23 3.15 9.27
C PHE A 50 -2.08 4.05 9.71
N ASN A 51 -2.20 5.36 9.49
CA ASN A 51 -1.18 6.32 9.87
C ASN A 51 -1.01 6.44 11.38
N GLU A 52 -2.07 6.25 12.17
CA GLU A 52 -2.02 6.27 13.65
C GLU A 52 -1.36 5.02 14.24
N LYS A 53 -1.31 3.91 13.48
CA LYS A 53 -0.64 2.66 13.87
C LYS A 53 0.80 2.53 13.35
N SER A 54 1.23 3.41 12.44
CA SER A 54 2.56 3.38 11.80
C SER A 54 3.73 3.76 12.73
N ASN A 55 3.43 4.29 13.92
CA ASN A 55 4.38 4.67 14.97
C ASN A 55 5.12 3.44 15.56
N TRP A 56 4.61 2.23 15.30
CA TRP A 56 5.17 0.95 15.73
C TRP A 56 5.99 0.29 14.62
N THR A 57 7.19 0.82 14.34
CA THR A 57 8.42 0.07 13.91
C THR A 57 9.57 1.01 13.47
N LYS A 58 9.77 2.18 14.11
CA LYS A 58 11.11 2.84 14.10
C LYS A 58 12.03 2.21 15.16
N LYS A 59 12.15 0.88 15.12
CA LYS A 59 13.18 0.09 15.80
C LYS A 59 13.33 -1.20 15.03
N GLN A 60 14.04 -1.16 13.91
CA GLN A 60 14.97 -2.22 13.52
C GLN A 60 16.08 -1.53 12.74
N ASN A 61 17.11 -1.16 13.50
CA ASN A 61 18.43 -0.82 13.00
C ASN A 61 18.91 -1.99 12.14
N TRP A 62 19.32 -1.70 10.91
CA TRP A 62 20.34 -2.48 10.21
C TRP A 62 21.64 -1.69 10.30
#